data_AF-A0A6B2UKS4-F1
#
_entry.id   AF-A0A6B2UKS4-F1
#
_cell.length_a   1.000
_cell.length_b   1.000
_cell.length_c   1.000
_cell.angle_alpha   90.00
_cell.angle_beta   90.00
_cell.angle_gamma   90.00
#
_symmetry.space_group_name_H-M   'P 1'
#
loop_
_entity.id
_entity.type
_entity.pdbx_description
1 polymer ?
#
loop_
_entity_poly.entity_id
_entity_poly.type
_entity_poly.pdbx_seq_one_letter_code
_entity_poly.pdbx_strand_id
1 'polypeptide(L)'
;MSTPELVLPAIETLTDDQRGGRACVWCGSSLDPGISDIDLGARPATRAGCAWFPRACQGCAHLHTSETRDGAPEPRLGLHS
;
A
#
# COMPACT_ATOMS: atom_id res chain seq x y z
N MET A 1 -12.62 -15.52 2.08
CA MET A 1 -11.90 -14.49 2.86
C MET A 1 -11.45 -13.45 1.84
N SER A 2 -12.15 -12.31 1.77
CA SER A 2 -11.76 -11.24 0.86
C SER A 2 -10.52 -10.59 1.44
N THR A 3 -9.39 -10.72 0.75
CA THR A 3 -8.17 -9.99 1.10
C THR A 3 -8.47 -8.50 0.95
N PRO A 4 -8.03 -7.63 1.89
CA PRO A 4 -8.04 -6.20 1.70
C PRO A 4 -7.62 -5.83 0.28
N GLU A 5 -8.45 -5.09 -0.44
CA GLU A 5 -8.08 -4.59 -1.75
C GLU A 5 -7.13 -3.42 -1.54
N LEU A 6 -5.84 -3.75 -1.43
CA LEU A 6 -4.78 -2.76 -1.27
C LEU A 6 -4.66 -1.93 -2.55
N VAL A 7 -5.17 -0.70 -2.51
CA VAL A 7 -5.18 0.22 -3.66
C VAL A 7 -3.75 0.69 -3.94
N LEU A 8 -3.16 0.18 -5.01
CA LEU A 8 -1.84 0.57 -5.48
C LEU A 8 -1.93 1.78 -6.42
N PRO A 9 -0.91 2.65 -6.44
CA PRO A 9 -0.80 3.71 -7.44
C PRO A 9 -0.79 3.13 -8.86
N ALA A 10 -1.28 3.93 -9.81
CA ALA A 10 -1.28 3.55 -11.21
C ALA A 10 0.15 3.39 -11.73
N ILE A 11 0.43 2.28 -12.42
CA ILE A 11 1.78 1.84 -12.79
C ILE A 11 2.53 2.88 -13.66
N GLU A 12 1.80 3.64 -14.47
CA GLU A 12 2.29 4.70 -15.34
C GLU A 12 2.80 5.94 -14.59
N THR A 13 2.40 6.10 -13.33
CA THR A 13 2.86 7.20 -12.46
C THR A 13 4.14 6.85 -11.71
N LEU A 14 4.59 5.60 -11.82
CA LEU A 14 5.71 5.08 -11.05
C LEU A 14 7.03 5.16 -11.82
N THR A 15 8.08 5.54 -11.09
CA THR A 15 9.46 5.40 -11.56
C THR A 15 9.83 3.92 -11.72
N ASP A 16 10.88 3.63 -12.49
CA ASP A 16 11.36 2.25 -12.66
C ASP A 16 11.81 1.63 -11.33
N ASP A 17 12.35 2.45 -10.41
CA ASP A 17 12.73 2.01 -9.07
C ASP A 17 11.53 1.58 -8.23
N GLN A 18 10.41 2.30 -8.33
CA GLN A 18 9.17 1.91 -7.65
C GLN A 18 8.55 0.66 -8.29
N ARG A 19 8.56 0.55 -9.63
CA ARG A 19 8.06 -0.64 -10.33
C ARG A 19 8.89 -1.89 -10.04
N GLY A 20 10.21 -1.72 -9.89
CA GLY A 20 11.14 -2.78 -9.54
C GLY A 20 11.22 -3.10 -8.05
N GLY A 21 10.49 -2.40 -7.19
CA GLY A 21 10.52 -2.62 -5.74
C GLY A 21 11.80 -2.13 -5.03
N ARG A 22 12.59 -1.27 -5.68
CA ARG A 22 13.79 -0.61 -5.12
C ARG A 22 13.44 0.66 -4.36
N ALA A 23 12.22 1.18 -4.55
CA ALA A 23 11.69 2.34 -3.85
C ALA A 23 10.25 2.09 -3.41
N CYS A 24 9.84 2.76 -2.33
CA CYS A 24 8.48 2.69 -1.82
C CYS A 24 7.48 3.12 -2.90
N VAL A 25 6.51 2.26 -3.19
CA VAL A 25 5.51 2.49 -4.23
C VAL A 25 4.71 3.78 -4.01
N TRP A 26 4.56 4.21 -2.75
CA TRP A 26 3.83 5.42 -2.40
C TRP A 26 4.72 6.66 -2.27
N CYS A 27 5.75 6.64 -1.42
CA CYS A 27 6.55 7.84 -1.12
C CYS A 27 7.85 7.96 -1.94
N GLY A 28 8.23 6.94 -2.71
CA GLY A 28 9.45 6.94 -3.53
C GLY A 28 10.76 6.84 -2.76
N SER A 29 10.74 6.74 -1.43
CA SER A 29 11.95 6.51 -0.63
C SER A 29 12.64 5.21 -1.03
N SER A 30 13.96 5.25 -1.21
CA SER A 30 14.76 4.06 -1.48
C SER A 30 14.55 3.01 -0.38
N LEU A 31 14.41 1.76 -0.80
CA LEU A 31 14.26 0.61 0.08
C LEU A 31 15.54 -0.21 0.07
N ASP A 32 15.80 -0.86 1.20
CA ASP A 32 16.78 -1.94 1.28
C ASP A 32 16.03 -3.29 1.22
N PRO A 33 16.06 -4.00 0.07
CA PRO A 33 15.32 -5.24 -0.13
C PRO A 33 15.67 -6.32 0.89
N GLY A 34 14.66 -6.81 1.62
CA GLY A 34 14.79 -7.80 2.66
C GLY A 34 15.12 -7.25 4.05
N ILE A 35 15.32 -5.93 4.20
CA ILE A 35 15.65 -5.28 5.48
C ILE A 35 14.57 -4.30 5.91
N SER A 36 14.17 -3.37 5.03
CA SER A 36 13.32 -2.23 5.39
C SER A 36 12.10 -2.03 4.48
N ASP A 37 11.68 -3.11 3.81
CA ASP A 37 10.58 -3.16 2.88
C ASP A 37 9.49 -4.15 3.29
N ILE A 38 8.28 -3.87 2.82
CA ILE A 38 7.12 -4.76 2.86
C ILE A 38 6.79 -5.13 1.42
N ASP A 39 6.80 -6.43 1.13
CA ASP A 39 6.34 -6.97 -0.15
C ASP A 39 4.80 -6.92 -0.22
N LEU A 40 4.26 -6.24 -1.23
CA LEU A 40 2.81 -6.09 -1.47
C LEU A 40 2.27 -7.10 -2.50
N GLY A 41 3.11 -8.08 -2.84
CA GLY A 41 2.84 -9.16 -3.77
C GLY A 41 3.18 -8.77 -5.21
N ALA A 42 3.84 -9.67 -5.91
CA ALA A 42 4.13 -9.50 -7.33
C ALA A 42 2.84 -9.29 -8.15
N ARG A 43 2.92 -8.42 -9.14
CA ARG A 43 1.87 -8.20 -10.14
C ARG A 43 2.36 -8.76 -11.47
N PRO A 44 1.70 -9.79 -12.02
CA PRO A 44 2.17 -10.46 -13.21
C PRO A 44 2.11 -9.53 -14.42
N ALA A 45 2.96 -9.82 -15.41
CA ALA A 45 2.87 -9.15 -16.70
C ALA A 45 1.49 -9.39 -17.31
N THR A 46 0.93 -8.35 -17.91
CA THR A 46 -0.30 -8.43 -18.68
C THR A 46 0.01 -8.11 -20.13
N ARG A 47 -0.99 -8.28 -21.02
CA ARG A 47 -0.84 -7.83 -22.41
C ARG A 47 -0.55 -6.32 -22.52
N ALA A 48 -0.93 -5.55 -21.52
CA ALA A 48 -0.81 -4.09 -21.48
C ALA A 48 0.44 -3.58 -20.74
N GLY A 49 1.21 -4.46 -20.08
CA GLY A 49 2.32 -3.98 -19.24
C GLY A 49 3.22 -5.08 -18.68
N CYS A 50 4.41 -4.68 -18.27
CA CYS A 50 5.40 -5.58 -17.67
C CYS A 50 4.98 -6.02 -16.26
N ALA A 51 5.55 -7.15 -15.82
CA ALA A 51 5.45 -7.54 -14.42
C ALA A 51 6.11 -6.48 -13.55
N TRP A 52 5.59 -6.29 -12.34
CA TRP A 52 6.15 -5.35 -11.38
C TRP A 52 5.97 -5.85 -9.95
N PHE A 53 6.82 -5.36 -9.06
CA PHE A 53 7.01 -5.91 -7.72
C PHE A 53 6.82 -4.80 -6.69
N PRO A 54 5.57 -4.37 -6.44
CA PRO A 54 5.30 -3.26 -5.54
C PRO A 54 5.80 -3.57 -4.13
N ARG A 55 6.60 -2.66 -3.58
CA ARG A 55 7.07 -2.72 -2.20
C ARG A 55 6.85 -1.39 -1.51
N ALA A 56 6.75 -1.41 -0.19
CA ALA A 56 6.57 -0.21 0.62
C ALA A 56 7.52 -0.14 1.80
N CYS A 57 7.81 1.08 2.26
CA CYS A 57 8.41 1.25 3.58
C CYS A 57 7.36 0.93 4.66
N GLN A 58 7.83 0.63 5.87
CA GLN A 58 6.97 0.30 7.02
C GLN A 58 5.88 1.36 7.29
N GLY A 59 6.24 2.65 7.18
CA GLY A 59 5.31 3.75 7.43
C GLY A 59 4.15 3.79 6.42
N CYS A 60 4.45 3.72 5.12
CA CYS A 60 3.40 3.71 4.11
C CYS A 60 2.60 2.40 4.13
N ALA A 61 3.24 1.25 4.40
CA ALA A 61 2.53 0.00 4.58
C ALA A 61 1.48 0.13 5.71
N HIS A 62 1.84 0.71 6.85
CA HIS A 62 0.89 0.94 7.94
C HIS A 62 -0.27 1.86 7.54
N LEU A 63 0.00 2.96 6.85
CA LEU A 63 -1.01 3.93 6.42
C LEU A 63 -2.01 3.37 5.40
N HIS A 64 -1.57 2.44 4.54
CA HIS A 64 -2.39 1.92 3.43
C HIS A 64 -2.93 0.51 3.66
N THR A 65 -2.44 -0.23 4.65
CA THR A 65 -2.97 -1.56 5.05
C THR A 65 -4.03 -1.49 6.13
N SER A 66 -4.16 -0.35 6.82
CA SER A 66 -5.27 -0.10 7.71
C SER A 66 -6.56 0.00 6.89
N GLU A 67 -7.16 -1.15 6.63
CA GLU A 67 -8.58 -1.24 6.31
C GLU A 67 -9.33 -0.37 7.31
N THR A 68 -10.15 0.53 6.79
CA THR A 68 -11.47 0.87 7.31
C THR A 68 -11.75 0.24 8.67
N ARG A 69 -11.30 0.88 9.76
CA ARG A 69 -12.06 0.80 11.01
C ARG A 69 -13.35 1.56 10.76
N ASP A 70 -14.27 0.90 10.07
CA ASP A 70 -15.70 1.08 10.32
C ASP A 70 -15.85 0.84 11.82
N GLY A 71 -16.06 1.94 12.52
CA GLY A 71 -15.66 2.12 13.90
C GLY A 71 -15.46 3.61 14.15
N ALA A 72 -16.36 4.43 13.60
CA ALA A 72 -16.57 5.77 14.08
C ALA A 72 -16.66 5.71 15.62
N PRO A 73 -15.99 6.58 16.38
CA PRO A 73 -16.43 6.82 17.72
C PRO A 73 -17.82 7.45 17.61
N GLU A 74 -18.87 6.67 17.88
CA GLU A 74 -20.21 7.20 18.11
C GLU A 74 -20.05 8.42 19.03
N PRO A 75 -20.49 9.63 18.65
CA PRO A 75 -20.55 10.71 19.60
C PRO A 75 -21.51 10.23 20.69
N ARG A 76 -21.02 10.05 21.91
CA ARG A 76 -21.86 9.81 23.08
C ARG A 76 -22.75 11.03 23.24
N LEU A 77 -23.90 11.02 22.58
CA LEU A 77 -25.02 11.88 22.87
C LEU A 77 -25.65 11.34 24.17
N GLY A 78 -24.97 11.60 25.28
CA GLY A 78 -25.58 11.52 26.60
C GLY A 78 -26.36 12.80 26.84
N LEU A 79 -27.60 12.86 26.31
CA LEU A 79 -28.60 13.73 26.91
C LEU A 79 -28.98 13.17 28.31
N HIS A 80 -29.46 14.08 29.14
CA HIS A 80 -30.40 13.95 30.26
C HIS A 80 -29.94 13.28 31.57
N SER A 81 -29.68 14.12 32.58
CA SER A 81 -30.57 14.25 33.74
C SER A 81 -30.51 15.69 34.28
#